data_AF-A0A1M3NHP8-F1
#
_entry.id   AF-A0A1M3NHP8-F1
#
_cell.length_a   1.000
_cell.length_b   1.000
_cell.length_c   1.000
_cell.angle_alpha   90.00
_cell.angle_beta   90.00
_cell.angle_gamma   90.00
#
_symmetry.space_group_name_H-M   'P 1'
#
loop_
_entity.id
_entity.type
_entity.pdbx_description
1 polymer ?
#
loop_
_entity_poly.entity_id
_entity_poly.type
_entity_poly.pdbx_seq_one_letter_code
_entity_poly.pdbx_strand_id
1 'polypeptide(L)'
;MAANRDPQKVALEDEILAVLDKAARGKSGVPWFMSSYQILQSLPKTWQDELLAIAAGKVGQGAGEHRTAVTTISGALQSKRMRDQTVRTYLDPKHLSFTVPDADGADDTPTEHVKAGYPLIGLYRRKHKGE
;
A
#
# COMPACT_ATOMS: atom_id res chain seq x y z
N MET A 1 26.25 -19.12 -1.94
CA MET A 1 25.44 -18.99 -3.17
C MET A 1 24.63 -17.71 -3.08
N ALA A 2 25.05 -16.64 -3.77
CA ALA A 2 24.30 -15.39 -3.81
C ALA A 2 23.03 -15.62 -4.64
N ALA A 3 21.86 -15.48 -4.04
CA ALA A 3 20.60 -15.55 -4.76
C ALA A 3 20.60 -14.44 -5.82
N ASN A 4 20.53 -14.83 -7.09
CA ASN A 4 20.43 -13.92 -8.22
C ASN A 4 19.08 -13.19 -8.12
N ARG A 5 19.06 -12.02 -7.47
CA ARG A 5 17.85 -11.23 -7.26
C ARG A 5 17.70 -10.25 -8.41
N ASP A 6 16.48 -10.15 -8.93
CA ASP A 6 16.11 -9.16 -9.93
C ASP A 6 16.47 -7.74 -9.43
N PRO A 7 17.37 -7.01 -10.12
CA PRO A 7 17.80 -5.67 -9.72
C PRO A 7 16.66 -4.67 -9.60
N GLN A 8 15.64 -4.75 -10.46
CA GLN A 8 14.48 -3.85 -10.40
C GLN A 8 13.64 -4.09 -9.15
N LYS A 9 13.49 -5.36 -8.77
CA LYS A 9 12.80 -5.72 -7.53
C LYS A 9 13.53 -5.21 -6.29
N VAL A 10 14.86 -5.32 -6.27
CA VAL A 10 15.66 -4.80 -5.15
C VAL A 10 15.54 -3.28 -5.04
N ALA A 11 15.61 -2.56 -6.17
CA ALA A 11 15.43 -1.12 -6.20
C ALA A 11 14.05 -0.69 -5.69
N LEU A 12 12.97 -1.37 -6.11
CA LEU A 12 11.63 -1.11 -5.60
C LEU A 12 11.53 -1.35 -4.08
N GLU A 13 12.10 -2.45 -3.57
CA GLU A 13 12.12 -2.74 -2.14
C GLU A 13 12.83 -1.63 -1.35
N ASP A 14 13.94 -1.10 -1.87
CA ASP A 14 14.70 -0.01 -1.24
C ASP A 14 13.88 1.27 -1.15
N GLU A 15 13.18 1.63 -2.22
CA GLU A 15 12.27 2.77 -2.25
C GLU A 15 11.09 2.61 -1.30
N ILE A 16 10.52 1.40 -1.21
CA ILE A 16 9.47 1.10 -0.23
C ILE A 16 9.99 1.31 1.20
N LEU A 17 11.21 0.85 1.51
CA LEU A 17 11.79 1.06 2.84
C LEU A 17 12.00 2.55 3.12
N ALA A 18 12.51 3.31 2.14
CA ALA A 18 12.71 4.75 2.28
C ALA A 18 11.39 5.51 2.51
N VAL A 19 10.28 5.06 1.89
CA VAL A 19 8.93 5.58 2.15
C VAL A 19 8.48 5.25 3.57
N LEU A 20 8.63 3.99 4.00
CA LEU A 20 8.24 3.56 5.35
C LEU A 20 9.01 4.27 6.46
N ASP A 21 10.27 4.64 6.21
CA ASP A 21 11.09 5.43 7.15
C ASP A 21 10.56 6.86 7.33
N LYS A 22 9.85 7.39 6.33
CA LYS A 22 9.23 8.72 6.32
C LYS A 22 7.77 8.70 6.80
N ALA A 23 7.21 7.54 7.15
CA ALA A 23 5.85 7.45 7.65
C ALA A 23 5.65 8.37 8.86
N ALA A 24 4.46 8.98 8.96
CA ALA A 24 4.11 9.86 10.07
C ALA A 24 4.41 9.17 11.41
N ARG A 25 4.99 9.91 12.36
CA ARG A 25 5.35 9.34 13.65
C ARG A 25 4.22 9.54 14.64
N GLY A 26 3.85 8.46 15.34
CA GLY A 26 2.90 8.56 16.45
C GLY A 26 3.52 9.28 17.65
N LYS A 27 2.74 9.45 18.73
CA LYS A 27 3.20 10.07 19.99
C LYS A 27 4.44 9.38 20.60
N SER A 28 4.71 8.13 20.25
CA SER A 28 5.88 7.35 20.67
C SER A 28 7.16 7.60 19.85
N GLY A 29 7.12 8.48 18.84
CA GLY A 29 8.28 8.79 17.99
C GLY A 29 8.64 7.71 16.94
N VAL A 30 7.89 6.61 16.91
CA VAL A 30 8.03 5.50 15.97
C VAL A 30 7.19 5.76 14.70
N PRO A 31 7.76 5.59 13.48
CA PRO A 31 7.02 5.54 12.21
C PRO A 31 5.76 4.68 12.32
N TRP A 32 4.63 5.29 11.99
CA TRP A 32 3.33 4.63 12.02
C TRP A 32 3.17 3.70 10.82
N PHE A 33 2.12 2.88 10.86
CA PHE A 33 1.83 1.97 9.77
C PHE A 33 1.24 2.71 8.55
N MET A 34 1.60 2.23 7.36
CA MET A 34 1.06 2.65 6.07
C MET A 34 0.41 1.47 5.35
N SER A 35 -0.69 1.71 4.65
CA SER A 35 -1.25 0.73 3.70
C SER A 35 -0.45 0.69 2.40
N SER A 36 -0.59 -0.37 1.62
CA SER A 36 0.03 -0.47 0.29
C SER A 36 -0.38 0.68 -0.66
N TYR A 37 -1.57 1.27 -0.48
CA TYR A 37 -2.01 2.46 -1.22
C TYR A 37 -1.25 3.72 -0.82
N GLN A 38 -1.09 3.95 0.49
CA GLN A 38 -0.31 5.09 0.99
C GLN A 38 1.17 4.98 0.58
N ILE A 39 1.71 3.76 0.56
CA ILE A 39 3.06 3.50 0.06
C ILE A 39 3.14 3.88 -1.41
N LEU A 40 2.23 3.40 -2.26
CA LEU A 40 2.20 3.74 -3.68
C LEU A 40 2.18 5.26 -3.90
N GLN A 41 1.28 5.97 -3.22
CA GLN A 41 1.15 7.43 -3.35
C GLN A 41 2.40 8.20 -2.90
N SER A 42 3.22 7.60 -2.01
CA SER A 42 4.41 8.23 -1.44
C SER A 42 5.71 7.85 -2.17
N LEU A 43 5.67 6.88 -3.09
CA LEU A 43 6.82 6.52 -3.92
C LEU A 43 7.21 7.67 -4.85
N PRO A 44 8.46 7.71 -5.36
CA PRO A 44 8.84 8.63 -6.43
C PRO A 44 7.90 8.51 -7.63
N LYS A 45 7.60 9.63 -8.29
CA LYS A 45 6.64 9.69 -9.39
C LYS A 45 6.97 8.70 -10.53
N THR A 46 8.26 8.50 -10.81
CA THR A 46 8.74 7.49 -11.76
C THR A 46 8.26 6.08 -11.42
N TRP A 47 8.41 5.66 -10.17
CA TRP A 47 7.91 4.35 -9.70
C TRP A 47 6.40 4.26 -9.71
N GLN A 48 5.69 5.34 -9.37
CA GLN A 48 4.23 5.35 -9.49
C GLN A 48 3.80 5.10 -10.94
N ASP A 49 4.39 5.83 -11.88
CA ASP A 49 4.05 5.74 -13.30
C ASP A 49 4.42 4.36 -13.88
N GLU A 50 5.59 3.83 -13.53
CA GLU A 50 6.01 2.47 -13.95
C GLU A 50 5.06 1.39 -13.41
N LEU A 51 4.73 1.43 -12.12
CA LEU A 51 3.85 0.44 -11.50
C LEU A 51 2.42 0.53 -12.04
N LEU A 52 1.93 1.75 -12.31
CA LEU A 52 0.62 1.98 -12.93
C LEU A 52 0.61 1.53 -14.39
N ALA A 53 1.68 1.77 -15.16
CA ALA A 53 1.78 1.31 -16.54
C ALA A 53 1.81 -0.22 -16.65
N ILE A 54 2.55 -0.90 -15.76
CA ILE A 54 2.58 -2.38 -15.68
C ILE A 54 1.18 -2.93 -15.35
N ALA A 55 0.44 -2.26 -14.46
CA ALA A 55 -0.91 -2.64 -14.10
C ALA A 55 -1.91 -2.40 -15.25
N ALA A 56 -1.78 -1.29 -15.98
CA ALA A 56 -2.63 -0.93 -17.11
C ALA A 56 -2.46 -1.86 -18.32
N GLY A 57 -1.27 -2.46 -18.51
CA GLY A 57 -0.97 -3.36 -19.64
C GLY A 57 -1.65 -4.73 -19.62
N LYS A 58 -2.50 -5.05 -18.62
CA LYS A 58 -3.15 -6.37 -18.49
C LYS A 58 -4.67 -6.23 -18.46
N VAL A 59 -5.27 -6.09 -19.65
CA VAL A 59 -6.73 -6.04 -19.85
C VAL A 59 -7.33 -7.46 -19.73
N GLY A 60 -8.35 -7.65 -18.88
CA GLY A 60 -9.08 -8.91 -18.71
C GLY A 60 -9.87 -9.03 -17.40
N GLN A 61 -10.80 -10.00 -17.30
CA GLN A 61 -11.57 -10.28 -16.07
C GLN A 61 -10.62 -10.48 -14.88
N GLY A 62 -10.76 -9.65 -13.83
CA GLY A 62 -9.90 -9.65 -12.64
C GLY A 62 -8.88 -8.50 -12.55
N ALA A 63 -8.86 -7.57 -13.51
CA ALA A 63 -7.96 -6.41 -13.53
C ALA A 63 -8.11 -5.47 -12.32
N GLY A 64 -9.28 -5.44 -11.66
CA GLY A 64 -9.53 -4.61 -10.48
C GLY A 64 -9.06 -5.20 -9.14
N GLU A 65 -8.94 -6.53 -9.04
CA GLU A 65 -8.79 -7.22 -7.74
C GLU A 65 -7.41 -7.90 -7.55
N HIS A 66 -6.75 -8.29 -8.64
CA HIS A 66 -5.59 -9.19 -8.55
C HIS A 66 -4.28 -8.68 -9.17
N ARG A 67 -4.28 -7.54 -9.88
CA ARG A 67 -3.11 -7.09 -10.67
C ARG A 67 -2.89 -5.59 -10.67
N THR A 68 -3.07 -4.94 -9.52
CA THR A 68 -2.87 -3.50 -9.38
C THR A 68 -1.44 -3.19 -8.95
N ALA A 69 -0.98 -1.95 -9.14
CA ALA A 69 0.30 -1.46 -8.61
C ALA A 69 0.49 -1.81 -7.10
N VAL A 70 -0.62 -1.84 -6.37
CA VAL A 70 -0.73 -2.22 -4.96
C VAL A 70 -0.44 -3.70 -4.72
N THR A 71 -0.82 -4.60 -5.64
CA THR A 71 -0.45 -6.02 -5.58
C THR A 71 1.06 -6.21 -5.74
N THR A 72 1.70 -5.46 -6.64
CA THR A 72 3.16 -5.51 -6.84
C THR A 72 3.90 -5.07 -5.56
N ILE A 73 3.48 -3.95 -4.97
CA ILE A 73 4.01 -3.49 -3.66
C ILE A 73 3.79 -4.55 -2.58
N SER A 74 2.59 -5.13 -2.51
CA SER A 74 2.28 -6.18 -1.53
C SER A 74 3.13 -7.43 -1.73
N GLY A 75 3.42 -7.81 -2.97
CA GLY A 75 4.33 -8.91 -3.32
C GLY A 75 5.80 -8.61 -2.95
N ALA A 76 6.25 -7.36 -3.13
CA ALA A 76 7.56 -6.92 -2.66
C ALA A 76 7.66 -7.00 -1.12
N LEU A 77 6.64 -6.52 -0.41
CA LEU A 77 6.54 -6.57 1.06
C LEU A 77 6.51 -8.01 1.62
N GLN A 78 6.09 -8.99 0.82
CA GLN A 78 6.11 -10.41 1.18
C GLN A 78 7.48 -11.09 0.98
N SER A 79 8.45 -10.42 0.35
CA SER A 79 9.78 -10.99 0.16
C SER A 79 10.46 -11.27 1.51
N LYS A 80 11.34 -12.28 1.57
CA LYS A 80 12.06 -12.62 2.82
C LYS A 80 12.77 -11.40 3.40
N ARG A 81 13.47 -10.66 2.53
CA ARG A 81 14.20 -9.43 2.90
C ARG A 81 13.28 -8.38 3.52
N MET A 82 12.09 -8.17 2.96
CA MET A 82 11.16 -7.16 3.46
C MET A 82 10.50 -7.62 4.76
N ARG A 83 10.16 -8.91 4.91
CA ARG A 83 9.62 -9.47 6.16
C ARG A 83 10.60 -9.37 7.34
N ASP A 84 11.90 -9.50 7.06
CA ASP A 84 12.93 -9.33 8.08
C ASP A 84 13.04 -7.88 8.56
N GLN A 85 12.55 -6.93 7.76
CA GLN A 85 12.79 -5.49 7.87
C GLN A 85 11.54 -4.65 8.19
N THR A 86 10.35 -5.24 8.09
CA THR A 86 9.07 -4.55 8.28
C THR A 86 8.21 -5.29 9.30
N VAL A 87 7.37 -4.54 10.01
CA VAL A 87 6.29 -5.09 10.83
C VAL A 87 5.02 -5.01 10.00
N ARG A 88 4.25 -6.10 9.98
CA ARG A 88 2.94 -6.15 9.33
C ARG A 88 1.84 -6.34 10.38
N THR A 89 0.81 -5.53 10.29
CA THR A 89 -0.46 -5.72 11.00
C THR A 89 -1.61 -5.66 9.99
N TYR A 90 -2.84 -5.85 10.47
CA TYR A 90 -4.03 -5.85 9.66
C TYR A 90 -5.09 -4.96 10.26
N LEU A 91 -5.80 -4.23 9.41
CA LEU A 91 -7.04 -3.54 9.72
C LEU A 91 -8.18 -4.35 9.10
N ASP A 92 -9.15 -4.78 9.90
CA ASP A 92 -10.36 -5.42 9.43
C ASP A 92 -11.47 -4.37 9.27
N PRO A 93 -11.81 -3.96 8.03
CA PRO A 93 -12.82 -2.95 7.81
C PRO A 93 -14.22 -3.54 7.59
N LYS A 94 -14.46 -4.83 7.84
CA LYS A 94 -15.74 -5.51 7.58
C LYS A 94 -16.96 -4.82 8.20
N HIS A 95 -16.77 -4.03 9.24
CA HIS A 95 -17.81 -3.27 9.92
C HIS A 95 -17.62 -1.75 9.84
N LEU A 96 -16.65 -1.27 9.07
CA LEU A 96 -16.46 0.16 8.79
C LEU A 96 -17.42 0.61 7.70
N SER A 97 -18.30 1.55 8.05
CA SER A 97 -19.20 2.24 7.14
C SER A 97 -18.93 3.73 7.27
N PHE A 98 -18.89 4.45 6.17
CA PHE A 98 -18.69 5.89 6.15
C PHE A 98 -19.67 6.55 5.19
N THR A 99 -19.97 7.80 5.50
CA THR A 99 -20.89 8.63 4.74
C THR A 99 -20.04 9.46 3.79
N VAL A 100 -20.20 9.27 2.48
CA VAL A 100 -19.47 10.05 1.48
C VAL A 100 -20.40 11.16 0.98
N PRO A 101 -20.04 12.44 1.13
CA PRO A 101 -20.73 13.51 0.43
C PRO A 101 -20.53 13.29 -1.08
N ASP A 102 -21.60 13.39 -1.87
CA ASP A 102 -21.48 13.33 -3.33
C ASP A 102 -20.42 14.34 -3.79
N ALA A 103 -19.51 13.87 -4.64
CA ALA A 103 -18.32 14.60 -5.06
C ALA A 103 -18.62 15.91 -5.82
N ASP A 104 -19.90 16.16 -6.16
CA ASP A 104 -20.36 17.30 -6.94
C ASP A 104 -20.90 18.47 -6.09
N GLY A 105 -20.81 18.41 -4.76
CA GLY A 105 -21.01 19.59 -3.90
C GLY A 105 -22.39 20.25 -3.99
N ALA A 106 -23.42 19.53 -4.45
CA ALA A 106 -24.79 20.01 -4.38
C ALA A 106 -25.31 19.78 -2.95
N ASP A 107 -25.63 20.87 -2.27
CA ASP A 107 -26.01 20.97 -0.84
C ASP A 107 -27.27 20.18 -0.42
N ASP A 108 -27.80 19.27 -1.26
CA ASP A 108 -29.05 18.54 -1.01
C ASP A 108 -29.08 17.09 -1.58
N THR A 109 -27.96 16.50 -2.00
CA THR A 109 -27.96 15.09 -2.47
C THR A 109 -27.87 14.06 -1.34
N PRO A 110 -28.59 12.92 -1.46
CA PRO A 110 -28.64 11.90 -0.43
C PRO A 110 -27.25 11.31 -0.18
N THR A 111 -26.76 11.43 1.04
CA THR A 111 -25.52 10.83 1.49
C THR A 111 -25.55 9.31 1.32
N GLU A 112 -24.70 8.77 0.45
CA GLU A 112 -24.59 7.32 0.27
C GLU A 112 -23.82 6.69 1.44
N HIS A 113 -24.41 5.67 2.06
CA HIS A 113 -23.72 4.83 3.04
C HIS A 113 -22.83 3.83 2.32
N VAL A 114 -21.56 4.18 2.16
CA VAL A 114 -20.57 3.30 1.54
C VAL A 114 -19.96 2.39 2.61
N LYS A 115 -20.06 1.08 2.40
CA LYS A 115 -19.31 0.09 3.18
C LYS A 115 -17.89 0.01 2.65
N ALA A 116 -16.90 -0.07 3.54
CA ALA A 116 -15.52 -0.29 3.14
C ALA A 116 -15.41 -1.62 2.35
N GLY A 117 -15.14 -1.53 1.04
CA GLY A 117 -15.22 -2.67 0.12
C GLY A 117 -14.04 -3.65 0.13
N TYR A 118 -13.03 -3.46 0.99
CA TYR A 118 -11.81 -4.26 0.94
C TYR A 118 -11.77 -5.33 2.03
N PRO A 119 -11.61 -6.62 1.69
CA PRO A 119 -11.39 -7.68 2.68
C PRO A 119 -10.00 -7.51 3.30
N LEU A 120 -9.93 -7.09 4.57
CA LEU A 120 -8.72 -6.97 5.42
C LEU A 120 -7.54 -6.20 4.79
N ILE A 121 -7.29 -4.98 5.29
CA ILE A 121 -6.22 -4.11 4.79
C ILE A 121 -4.91 -4.42 5.52
N GLY A 122 -3.87 -4.81 4.77
CA GLY A 122 -2.51 -4.94 5.27
C GLY A 122 -1.89 -3.58 5.57
N LEU A 123 -1.28 -3.46 6.75
CA LEU A 123 -0.62 -2.26 7.24
C LEU A 123 0.84 -2.56 7.57
N TYR A 124 1.76 -1.69 7.15
CA TYR A 124 3.20 -1.94 7.18
C TYR A 124 3.95 -0.77 7.80
N ARG A 125 4.96 -1.05 8.64
CA ARG A 125 5.94 -0.06 9.09
C ARG A 125 7.35 -0.62 9.03
N ARG A 126 8.35 0.24 9.08
CA ARG A 126 9.74 -0.19 9.32
C ARG A 126 9.89 -0.77 10.72
N LYS A 127 10.61 -1.89 10.85
CA LYS A 127 11.08 -2.39 12.17
C LYS A 127 12.07 -1.41 12.78
N HIS A 128 12.02 -1.25 14.09
CA HIS A 128 13.01 -0.48 14.84
C HIS A 128 14.07 -1.39 15.45
N LYS A 129 15.25 -0.82 15.75
CA LYS A 129 16.30 -1.56 16.47
C LYS A 129 15.74 -2.05 17.80
N GLY A 130 15.69 -3.38 17.97
CA GLY A 130 15.16 -4.03 19.18
C GLY A 130 13.86 -4.81 18.98
N GLU A 131 13.30 -4.84 17.76
CA GLU A 131 12.13 -5.65 17.36
C GLU A 131 12.49 -6.88 16.50
#